data_AF-A0AA37UH49-F1
#
_entry.id   AF-A0AA37UH49-F1
#
_cell.length_a   1.000
_cell.length_b   1.000
_cell.length_c   1.000
_cell.angle_alpha   90.00
_cell.angle_beta   90.00
_cell.angle_gamma   90.00
#
_symmetry.space_group_name_H-M   'P 1'
#
loop_
_entity.id
_entity.type
_entity.pdbx_description
1 polymer ?
#
loop_
_entity_poly.entity_id
_entity_poly.type
_entity_poly.pdbx_seq_one_letter_code
_entity_poly.pdbx_strand_id
1 'polypeptide(L)'
;MAPLVHEFDWPDRAVVGTIGPPGDRTFYLQVRAGRRLASVVLEKQQSALLAEKIEEILDQLRAVEGNPASVPASTPPELVDNDGLEPDQDLFRIGTMGLGWDPATAQIVIEAHPVIDADDEDPTPDDEDTTDVLRVRMPVGAARAFARRTREVVAAGRPACPLCGHPVDPDGHVCPDPED
;
A
#
# COMPACT_ATOMS: atom_id res chain seq x y z
N MET A 1 -8.32 -0.61 -26.52
CA MET A 1 -6.99 -1.23 -26.68
C MET A 1 -6.86 -2.35 -25.64
N ALA A 2 -5.82 -3.19 -25.66
CA ALA A 2 -5.63 -4.16 -24.58
C ALA A 2 -5.05 -3.45 -23.34
N PRO A 3 -5.45 -3.84 -22.11
CA PRO A 3 -4.96 -3.23 -20.87
C PRO A 3 -3.42 -3.28 -20.79
N LEU A 4 -2.76 -2.17 -20.45
CA LEU A 4 -1.32 -2.15 -20.21
C LEU A 4 -1.05 -2.64 -18.78
N VAL A 5 -0.19 -3.67 -18.66
CA VAL A 5 0.21 -4.20 -17.35
C VAL A 5 1.56 -3.61 -16.95
N HIS A 6 1.55 -2.73 -15.96
CA HIS A 6 2.74 -2.20 -15.29
C HIS A 6 3.28 -3.26 -14.32
N GLU A 7 4.05 -4.23 -14.85
CA GLU A 7 4.59 -5.31 -14.02
C GLU A 7 5.95 -4.96 -13.41
N PHE A 8 6.06 -5.18 -12.11
CA PHE A 8 7.28 -5.11 -11.30
C PHE A 8 7.50 -6.45 -10.62
N ASP A 9 8.47 -7.21 -11.11
CA ASP A 9 8.90 -8.48 -10.53
C ASP A 9 10.26 -8.26 -9.83
N TRP A 10 10.31 -8.49 -8.52
CA TRP A 10 11.46 -8.12 -7.66
C TRP A 10 11.81 -6.62 -7.74
N PRO A 11 10.89 -5.72 -7.33
CA PRO A 11 11.20 -4.29 -7.29
C PRO A 11 12.31 -3.97 -6.28
N ASP A 12 13.10 -2.94 -6.57
CA ASP A 12 14.08 -2.38 -5.63
C ASP A 12 13.40 -1.78 -4.40
N ARG A 13 12.17 -1.28 -4.60
CA ARG A 13 11.38 -0.60 -3.58
C ARG A 13 9.89 -0.74 -3.87
N ALA A 14 9.11 -1.07 -2.85
CA ALA A 14 7.66 -0.96 -2.87
C ALA A 14 7.23 -0.41 -1.51
N VAL A 15 6.48 0.69 -1.49
CA VAL A 15 6.08 1.37 -0.26
C VAL A 15 4.70 2.00 -0.39
N VAL A 16 3.96 2.05 0.71
CA VAL A 16 2.88 3.02 0.87
C VAL A 16 3.44 4.27 1.56
N GLY A 17 2.99 5.43 1.10
CA GLY A 17 3.30 6.73 1.68
C GLY A 17 2.13 7.70 1.55
N THR A 18 2.31 8.92 2.06
CA THR A 18 1.30 9.97 1.96
C THR A 18 1.91 11.31 1.57
N ILE A 19 1.14 12.13 0.86
CA ILE A 19 1.43 13.53 0.56
C ILE A 19 0.25 14.38 1.06
N GLY A 20 0.53 15.57 1.60
CA GLY A 20 -0.49 16.50 2.09
C GLY A 20 -0.47 16.69 3.61
N PRO A 21 -1.20 17.71 4.12
CA PRO A 21 -1.24 18.02 5.54
C PRO A 21 -2.02 16.95 6.33
N PRO A 22 -1.80 16.82 7.66
CA PRO A 22 -2.61 15.96 8.51
C PRO A 22 -4.12 16.25 8.34
N GLY A 23 -4.92 15.21 8.10
CA GLY A 23 -6.36 15.34 7.85
C GLY A 23 -6.76 15.38 6.37
N ASP A 24 -5.83 15.79 5.49
CA ASP A 24 -6.04 15.89 4.04
C ASP A 24 -4.87 15.23 3.29
N ARG A 25 -4.53 14.01 3.71
CA ARG A 25 -3.44 13.23 3.13
C ARG A 25 -3.96 12.34 2.01
N THR A 26 -3.33 12.42 0.86
CA THR A 26 -3.50 11.43 -0.21
C THR A 26 -2.50 10.30 -0.01
N PHE A 27 -2.98 9.06 -0.05
CA PHE A 27 -2.14 7.87 0.06
C PHE A 27 -1.70 7.42 -1.33
N TYR A 28 -0.47 6.94 -1.43
CA TYR A 28 0.11 6.40 -2.65
C TYR A 28 0.79 5.07 -2.39
N LEU A 29 0.63 4.12 -3.32
CA LEU A 29 1.46 2.94 -3.46
C LEU A 29 2.49 3.26 -4.54
N GLN A 30 3.76 3.30 -4.15
CA GLN A 30 4.87 3.58 -5.05
C GLN A 30 5.80 2.37 -5.17
N VAL A 31 6.17 2.05 -6.41
CA VAL A 31 7.00 0.88 -6.75
C VAL A 31 8.11 1.31 -7.71
N ARG A 32 9.35 0.93 -7.40
CA ARG A 32 10.53 1.26 -8.20
C ARG A 32 11.31 0.02 -8.60
N ALA A 33 11.75 -0.01 -9.86
CA ALA A 33 12.73 -0.97 -10.38
C ALA A 33 13.67 -0.26 -11.37
N GLY A 34 14.93 -0.10 -10.98
CA GLY A 34 15.93 0.70 -11.68
C GLY A 34 15.44 2.13 -11.88
N ARG A 35 15.18 2.50 -13.14
CA ARG A 35 14.68 3.82 -13.54
C ARG A 35 13.16 3.88 -13.70
N ARG A 36 12.46 2.75 -13.58
CA ARG A 36 11.01 2.70 -13.65
C ARG A 36 10.44 3.01 -12.26
N LEU A 37 9.56 3.99 -12.20
CA LEU A 37 8.78 4.34 -11.04
C LEU A 37 7.30 4.26 -11.46
N ALA A 38 6.47 3.68 -10.62
CA ALA A 38 5.02 3.72 -10.76
C ALA A 38 4.45 4.20 -9.43
N SER A 39 3.50 5.12 -9.51
CA SER A 39 2.75 5.64 -8.37
C SER A 39 1.26 5.50 -8.67
N VAL A 40 0.50 4.94 -7.74
CA VAL A 40 -0.96 4.85 -7.85
C VAL A 40 -1.60 5.35 -6.56
N VAL A 41 -2.74 6.01 -6.70
CA VAL A 41 -3.50 6.54 -5.55
C VAL A 41 -4.35 5.43 -4.97
N LEU A 42 -4.37 5.29 -3.65
CA LEU A 42 -5.25 4.35 -2.94
C LEU A 42 -5.88 5.00 -1.72
N GLU A 43 -6.94 4.40 -1.22
CA GLU A 43 -7.57 4.86 0.01
C GLU A 43 -6.81 4.42 1.26
N LYS A 44 -7.03 5.14 2.37
CA LYS A 44 -6.48 4.75 3.67
C LYS A 44 -6.96 3.36 4.10
N GLN A 45 -8.24 3.05 3.88
CA GLN A 45 -8.83 1.75 4.25
C GLN A 45 -8.25 0.61 3.40
N GLN A 46 -8.10 0.85 2.09
CA GLN A 46 -7.41 -0.05 1.17
C GLN A 46 -5.96 -0.32 1.61
N SER A 47 -5.21 0.72 1.98
CA SER A 47 -3.84 0.60 2.51
C SER A 47 -3.79 -0.26 3.78
N ALA A 48 -4.70 0.00 4.72
CA ALA A 48 -4.78 -0.72 5.98
C ALA A 48 -5.06 -2.21 5.77
N LEU A 49 -6.08 -2.51 4.96
CA LEU A 49 -6.49 -3.88 4.64
C LEU A 49 -5.39 -4.64 3.89
N LEU A 50 -4.70 -3.99 2.95
CA LEU A 50 -3.59 -4.58 2.21
C LEU A 50 -2.46 -5.01 3.17
N ALA A 51 -2.06 -4.13 4.09
CA ALA A 51 -1.05 -4.45 5.08
C ALA A 51 -1.49 -5.59 6.01
N GLU A 52 -2.74 -5.57 6.45
CA GLU A 52 -3.36 -6.62 7.26
C GLU A 52 -3.24 -7.99 6.60
N LYS A 53 -3.77 -8.08 5.37
CA LYS A 53 -3.81 -9.34 4.63
C LYS A 53 -2.44 -9.86 4.23
N ILE A 54 -1.46 -8.99 3.96
CA ILE A 54 -0.09 -9.43 3.72
C ILE A 54 0.50 -10.09 4.97
N GLU A 55 0.34 -9.51 6.16
CA GLU A 55 0.84 -10.14 7.39
C GLU A 55 0.15 -11.47 7.68
N GLU A 56 -1.17 -11.55 7.51
CA GLU A 56 -1.91 -12.81 7.68
C GLU A 56 -1.35 -13.92 6.77
N ILE A 57 -1.13 -13.62 5.48
CA ILE A 57 -0.56 -14.58 4.54
C ILE A 57 0.85 -14.99 4.98
N LEU A 58 1.71 -14.05 5.32
CA LEU A 58 3.08 -14.34 5.74
C LEU A 58 3.14 -15.19 7.02
N ASP A 59 2.26 -14.92 7.99
CA ASP A 59 2.21 -15.69 9.24
C ASP A 59 1.65 -17.09 9.03
N GLN A 60 0.63 -17.24 8.16
CA GLN A 60 0.16 -18.56 7.73
C GLN A 60 1.29 -19.34 7.04
N LEU A 61 1.99 -18.73 6.08
CA LEU A 61 3.11 -19.37 5.38
C LEU A 61 4.21 -19.80 6.34
N ARG A 62 4.53 -18.98 7.34
CA ARG A 62 5.53 -19.31 8.36
C ARG A 62 5.10 -20.48 9.25
N ALA A 63 3.80 -20.65 9.50
CA ALA A 63 3.27 -21.73 10.31
C ALA A 63 3.21 -23.09 9.56
N VAL A 64 3.32 -23.09 8.23
CA VAL A 64 3.35 -24.32 7.43
C VAL A 64 4.67 -25.06 7.63
N GLU A 65 4.61 -26.26 8.20
CA GLU A 65 5.78 -27.13 8.34
C GLU A 65 6.36 -27.51 6.97
N GLY A 66 7.68 -27.40 6.84
CA GLY A 66 8.38 -27.73 5.59
C GLY A 66 8.23 -26.69 4.47
N ASN A 67 7.67 -25.50 4.75
CA ASN A 67 7.65 -24.41 3.77
C ASN A 67 9.09 -24.03 3.35
N PRO A 68 9.45 -24.13 2.06
CA PRO A 68 10.77 -23.75 1.59
C PRO A 68 11.02 -22.23 1.60
N ALA A 69 9.97 -21.42 1.65
CA ALA A 69 10.10 -19.97 1.73
C ALA A 69 10.60 -19.55 3.13
N SER A 70 11.74 -18.85 3.17
CA SER A 70 12.30 -18.30 4.41
C SER A 70 11.52 -17.04 4.83
N VAL A 71 10.32 -17.21 5.39
CA VAL A 71 9.47 -16.10 5.84
C VAL A 71 9.97 -15.56 7.18
N PRO A 72 10.47 -14.32 7.26
CA PRO A 72 11.01 -13.79 8.50
C PRO A 72 9.90 -13.48 9.49
N ALA A 73 10.12 -13.71 10.79
CA ALA A 73 9.14 -13.43 11.84
C ALA A 73 8.89 -11.92 12.09
N SER A 74 9.83 -11.08 11.70
CA SER A 74 9.77 -9.63 11.81
C SER A 74 10.43 -8.98 10.58
N THR A 75 10.30 -7.66 10.42
CA THR A 75 10.96 -6.94 9.33
C THR A 75 12.49 -7.05 9.46
N PRO A 76 13.21 -7.58 8.45
CA PRO A 76 14.66 -7.58 8.45
C PRO A 76 15.21 -6.14 8.54
N PRO A 77 16.22 -5.86 9.38
CA PRO A 77 16.74 -4.50 9.57
C PRO A 77 17.18 -3.81 8.29
N GLU A 78 17.76 -4.55 7.36
CA GLU A 78 18.22 -4.08 6.05
C GLU A 78 17.08 -3.69 5.09
N LEU A 79 15.84 -4.11 5.37
CA LEU A 79 14.65 -3.79 4.58
C LEU A 79 13.79 -2.70 5.23
N VAL A 80 14.21 -2.13 6.36
CA VAL A 80 13.53 -1.00 6.99
C VAL A 80 13.76 0.26 6.14
N ASP A 81 12.69 0.74 5.51
CA ASP A 81 12.67 1.97 4.74
C ASP A 81 11.81 3.01 5.46
N ASN A 82 12.39 4.17 5.78
CA ASN A 82 11.68 5.32 6.36
C ASN A 82 11.73 6.56 5.45
N ASP A 83 12.24 6.42 4.22
CA ASP A 83 12.40 7.53 3.29
C ASP A 83 11.04 7.98 2.75
N GLY A 84 10.96 9.23 2.31
CA GLY A 84 9.75 9.78 1.70
C GLY A 84 9.35 9.10 0.38
N LEU A 85 8.21 9.51 -0.16
CA LEU A 85 7.85 9.18 -1.54
C LEU A 85 8.77 9.93 -2.50
N GLU A 86 9.11 9.28 -3.60
CA GLU A 86 9.83 9.90 -4.71
C GLU A 86 8.84 10.74 -5.53
N PRO A 87 9.23 11.91 -6.06
CA PRO A 87 8.34 12.74 -6.88
C PRO A 87 8.00 12.02 -8.19
N ASP A 88 6.71 11.84 -8.47
CA ASP A 88 6.19 11.15 -9.65
C ASP A 88 4.78 11.64 -9.98
N GLN A 89 4.31 11.33 -11.19
CA GLN A 89 2.89 11.45 -11.55
C GLN A 89 2.18 10.15 -11.18
N ASP A 90 0.97 10.23 -10.62
CA ASP A 90 0.17 9.03 -10.43
C ASP A 90 -0.41 8.53 -11.75
N LEU A 91 -0.43 7.20 -11.89
CA LEU A 91 -0.97 6.51 -13.07
C LEU A 91 -2.50 6.48 -13.03
N PHE A 92 -3.06 6.11 -11.88
CA PHE A 92 -4.51 6.04 -11.68
C PHE A 92 -4.87 5.92 -10.20
N ARG A 93 -6.16 6.07 -9.90
CA ARG A 93 -6.76 5.76 -8.59
C ARG A 93 -7.26 4.33 -8.55
N ILE A 94 -6.84 3.59 -7.53
CA ILE A 94 -7.19 2.19 -7.32
C ILE A 94 -8.68 2.07 -6.94
N GLY A 95 -9.43 1.32 -7.74
CA GLY A 95 -10.78 0.89 -7.42
C GLY A 95 -10.79 -0.47 -6.72
N THR A 96 -10.10 -1.45 -7.31
CA THR A 96 -10.06 -2.83 -6.79
C THR A 96 -8.62 -3.33 -6.65
N MET A 97 -8.36 -4.13 -5.62
CA MET A 97 -7.07 -4.81 -5.44
C MET A 97 -7.23 -6.31 -5.25
N GLY A 98 -6.35 -7.06 -5.90
CA GLY A 98 -6.08 -8.46 -5.65
C GLY A 98 -4.80 -8.65 -4.84
N LEU A 99 -4.79 -9.65 -3.97
CA LEU A 99 -3.62 -10.07 -3.21
C LEU A 99 -3.49 -11.59 -3.30
N GLY A 100 -2.29 -12.08 -3.59
CA GLY A 100 -2.00 -13.50 -3.72
C GLY A 100 -0.60 -13.90 -3.27
N TRP A 101 -0.39 -15.21 -3.21
CA TRP A 101 0.90 -15.84 -2.95
C TRP A 101 1.26 -16.73 -4.14
N ASP A 102 2.46 -16.54 -4.67
CA ASP A 102 3.04 -17.40 -5.70
C ASP A 102 4.07 -18.37 -5.05
N PRO A 103 3.74 -19.66 -4.88
CA PRO A 103 4.65 -20.63 -4.28
C PRO A 103 5.82 -21.00 -5.20
N ALA A 104 5.72 -20.78 -6.51
CA ALA A 104 6.78 -21.13 -7.45
C ALA A 104 7.97 -20.17 -7.33
N THR A 105 7.71 -18.90 -7.07
CA THR A 105 8.74 -17.86 -6.92
C THR A 105 8.92 -17.36 -5.48
N ALA A 106 8.09 -17.86 -4.56
CA ALA A 106 8.04 -17.42 -3.16
C ALA A 106 7.77 -15.92 -2.99
N GLN A 107 6.77 -15.41 -3.71
CA GLN A 107 6.44 -13.98 -3.76
C GLN A 107 5.00 -13.69 -3.37
N ILE A 108 4.81 -12.55 -2.71
CA ILE A 108 3.50 -11.92 -2.59
C ILE A 108 3.23 -11.14 -3.88
N VAL A 109 2.02 -11.32 -4.43
CA VAL A 109 1.56 -10.66 -5.64
C VAL A 109 0.44 -9.69 -5.28
N ILE A 110 0.65 -8.41 -5.54
CA ILE A 110 -0.36 -7.36 -5.44
C ILE A 110 -0.77 -7.01 -6.88
N GLU A 111 -2.06 -6.97 -7.13
CA GLU A 111 -2.61 -6.50 -8.40
C GLU A 111 -3.61 -5.38 -8.12
N ALA A 112 -3.41 -4.22 -8.72
CA ALA A 112 -4.26 -3.05 -8.51
C ALA A 112 -4.88 -2.62 -9.84
N HIS A 113 -6.20 -2.45 -9.81
CA HIS A 113 -7.03 -2.07 -10.93
C HIS A 113 -7.60 -0.68 -10.67
N PRO A 114 -7.69 0.18 -11.70
CA PRO A 114 -8.28 1.49 -11.59
C PRO A 114 -9.74 1.42 -11.17
N VAL A 115 -10.23 2.53 -10.61
CA VAL A 115 -11.67 2.74 -10.47
C VAL A 115 -12.27 2.87 -11.87
N ILE A 116 -13.38 2.16 -12.10
CA ILE A 116 -14.13 2.24 -13.35
C ILE A 116 -15.36 3.07 -13.03
N ASP A 117 -15.42 4.29 -13.56
CA ASP A 117 -16.63 5.11 -13.49
C ASP A 117 -17.62 4.60 -14.55
N ALA A 118 -18.68 3.93 -14.09
CA ALA A 118 -19.65 3.26 -14.96
C ALA A 118 -20.67 4.24 -15.60
N ASP A 119 -20.63 5.52 -15.22
CA ASP A 119 -21.57 6.57 -15.65
C ASP A 119 -20.98 7.50 -16.74
N ASP A 120 -19.75 7.28 -17.20
CA ASP A 120 -19.17 8.07 -18.30
C ASP A 120 -19.70 7.60 -19.67
N GLU A 121 -20.68 8.34 -20.19
CA GLU A 121 -21.28 8.10 -21.51
C GLU A 121 -20.37 8.55 -22.69
N ASP A 122 -19.32 9.33 -22.43
CA ASP A 122 -18.35 9.83 -23.41
C ASP A 122 -16.90 9.64 -22.90
N PRO A 123 -16.24 8.50 -23.18
CA PRO A 123 -14.85 8.29 -22.78
C PRO A 123 -13.94 9.31 -23.47
N THR A 124 -13.22 10.05 -22.65
CA THR A 124 -12.13 10.97 -23.01
C THR A 124 -10.82 10.21 -23.28
N PRO A 125 -9.80 10.85 -23.88
CA PRO A 125 -8.48 10.23 -24.05
C PRO A 125 -7.80 9.85 -22.72
N ASP A 126 -8.15 10.49 -21.59
CA ASP A 126 -7.63 10.12 -20.27
C ASP A 126 -8.28 8.83 -19.73
N ASP A 127 -9.38 8.35 -20.34
CA ASP A 127 -9.97 7.05 -20.02
C ASP A 127 -9.14 5.87 -20.54
N GLU A 128 -8.05 6.12 -21.26
CA GLU A 128 -7.09 5.08 -21.66
C GLU A 128 -6.45 4.38 -20.44
N ASP A 129 -6.24 5.11 -19.34
CA ASP A 129 -5.68 4.60 -18.07
C ASP A 129 -6.67 3.73 -17.28
N THR A 130 -7.97 3.74 -17.62
CA THR A 130 -9.02 2.94 -16.93
C THR A 130 -8.89 1.44 -17.17
N THR A 131 -7.99 1.02 -18.06
CA THR A 131 -7.69 -0.40 -18.30
C THR A 131 -6.33 -0.83 -17.77
N ASP A 132 -5.50 0.11 -17.31
CA ASP A 132 -4.15 -0.20 -16.88
C ASP A 132 -4.16 -1.01 -15.57
N VAL A 133 -3.16 -1.86 -15.39
CA VAL A 133 -3.04 -2.71 -14.19
C VAL A 133 -1.64 -2.58 -13.63
N LEU A 134 -1.54 -2.26 -12.33
CA LEU A 134 -0.28 -2.34 -11.61
C LEU A 134 -0.15 -3.73 -11.00
N ARG A 135 0.89 -4.49 -11.38
CA ARG A 135 1.20 -5.79 -10.78
C ARG A 135 2.57 -5.78 -10.12
N VAL A 136 2.61 -6.09 -8.84
CA VAL A 136 3.84 -6.10 -8.04
C VAL A 136 4.05 -7.48 -7.46
N ARG A 137 5.19 -8.10 -7.77
CA ARG A 137 5.63 -9.37 -7.18
C ARG A 137 6.85 -9.09 -6.31
N MET A 138 6.70 -9.25 -5.00
CA MET A 138 7.76 -8.94 -4.04
C MET A 138 8.07 -10.15 -3.16
N PRO A 139 9.35 -10.38 -2.82
CA PRO A 139 9.74 -11.49 -1.95
C PRO A 139 9.18 -11.30 -0.53
N VAL A 140 9.02 -12.41 0.21
CA VAL A 140 8.41 -12.43 1.55
C VAL A 140 9.03 -11.46 2.56
N GLY A 141 10.35 -11.23 2.49
CA GLY A 141 11.03 -10.24 3.34
C GLY A 141 10.62 -8.80 3.02
N ALA A 142 10.56 -8.45 1.74
CA ALA A 142 10.10 -7.13 1.28
C ALA A 142 8.62 -6.93 1.59
N ALA A 143 7.78 -7.96 1.42
CA ALA A 143 6.37 -7.92 1.80
C ALA A 143 6.18 -7.68 3.30
N ARG A 144 7.00 -8.30 4.16
CA ARG A 144 6.98 -8.06 5.62
C ARG A 144 7.32 -6.60 5.94
N ALA A 145 8.35 -6.05 5.30
CA ALA A 145 8.74 -4.65 5.47
C ALA A 145 7.66 -3.68 4.97
N PHE A 146 7.09 -3.95 3.79
CA PHE A 146 6.00 -3.21 3.19
C PHE A 146 4.79 -3.15 4.11
N ALA A 147 4.35 -4.29 4.66
CA ALA A 147 3.18 -4.37 5.52
C ALA A 147 3.40 -3.60 6.84
N ARG A 148 4.56 -3.75 7.48
CA ARG A 148 4.93 -2.98 8.67
C ARG A 148 4.88 -1.48 8.39
N ARG A 149 5.59 -1.01 7.36
CA ARG A 149 5.63 0.41 7.01
C ARG A 149 4.23 0.94 6.68
N THR A 150 3.44 0.19 5.91
CA THR A 150 2.10 0.61 5.51
C THR A 150 1.20 0.81 6.74
N ARG A 151 1.27 -0.10 7.73
CA ARG A 151 0.59 0.10 9.02
C ARG A 151 1.06 1.36 9.73
N GLU A 152 2.37 1.61 9.78
CA GLU A 152 2.93 2.80 10.41
C GLU A 152 2.43 4.09 9.73
N VAL A 153 2.35 4.12 8.40
CA VAL A 153 1.83 5.27 7.63
C VAL A 153 0.33 5.46 7.87
N VAL A 154 -0.45 4.38 7.88
CA VAL A 154 -1.90 4.42 8.18
C VAL A 154 -2.15 4.89 9.62
N ALA A 155 -1.35 4.44 10.57
CA ALA A 155 -1.43 4.77 11.99
C ALA A 155 -0.87 6.16 12.31
N ALA A 156 0.08 6.67 11.53
CA ALA A 156 0.59 8.04 11.63
C ALA A 156 -0.45 9.12 11.26
N GLY A 157 -1.71 8.72 11.04
CA GLY A 157 -2.85 9.61 10.92
C GLY A 157 -3.30 10.17 12.27
N ARG A 158 -3.30 11.51 12.35
CA ARG A 158 -3.66 12.40 13.46
C ARG A 158 -2.74 12.30 14.68
N PRO A 159 -2.07 13.40 15.10
CA PRO A 159 -1.31 13.38 16.34
C PRO A 159 -2.22 12.98 17.50
N ALA A 160 -1.73 12.11 18.37
CA ALA A 160 -2.45 11.78 19.59
C ALA A 160 -2.58 13.06 20.43
N CYS A 161 -3.80 13.30 20.93
CA CYS A 161 -4.03 14.38 21.86
C CYS A 161 -3.16 14.16 23.11
N PRO A 162 -2.34 15.13 23.54
CA PRO A 162 -1.47 14.96 24.71
C PRO A 162 -2.26 14.83 26.03
N LEU A 163 -3.57 15.12 26.01
CA LEU A 163 -4.45 15.04 27.19
C LEU A 163 -5.16 13.69 27.30
N CYS A 164 -5.78 13.20 26.23
CA CYS A 164 -6.62 11.98 26.27
C CYS A 164 -6.08 10.81 25.43
N GLY A 165 -4.99 11.00 24.68
CA GLY A 165 -4.41 9.98 23.81
C GLY A 165 -5.18 9.69 22.51
N HIS A 166 -6.34 10.32 22.28
CA HIS A 166 -7.16 10.10 21.09
C HIS A 166 -6.65 10.89 19.86
N PRO A 167 -6.90 10.41 18.62
CA PRO A 167 -6.54 11.10 17.39
C PRO A 167 -7.15 12.52 17.28
N VAL A 168 -6.32 13.56 17.07
CA VAL A 168 -6.79 14.94 16.89
C VAL A 168 -7.25 15.23 15.46
N ASP A 169 -8.52 15.62 15.28
CA ASP A 169 -9.09 16.07 14.00
C ASP A 169 -8.58 17.45 13.57
N PRO A 170 -8.53 17.74 12.25
CA PRO A 170 -8.04 19.01 11.71
C PRO A 170 -8.92 20.22 12.08
N ASP A 171 -10.23 20.02 12.29
CA ASP A 171 -11.16 21.06 12.79
C ASP A 171 -11.04 21.31 14.31
N GLY A 172 -10.10 20.61 14.96
CA GLY A 172 -9.89 20.63 16.40
C GLY A 172 -10.35 19.33 17.08
N HIS A 173 -9.82 19.07 18.26
CA HIS A 173 -10.22 17.94 19.10
C HIS A 173 -10.72 18.46 20.45
N VAL A 174 -11.91 18.00 20.85
CA VAL A 174 -12.44 18.24 22.19
C VAL A 174 -12.23 16.98 23.00
N CYS A 175 -11.45 17.08 24.08
CA CYS A 175 -11.26 15.97 25.01
C CYS A 175 -12.57 15.75 25.79
N PRO A 176 -13.02 14.50 25.98
CA PRO A 176 -13.99 14.22 27.02
C PRO A 176 -13.38 14.63 28.38
N ASP A 177 -14.18 15.25 29.24
CA ASP A 177 -13.76 15.58 30.60
C ASP A 177 -13.35 14.28 31.33
N PRO A 178 -12.32 14.31 32.19
CA PRO A 178 -11.82 13.12 32.89
C PRO A 178 -12.80 12.50 33.91
N GLU A 179 -14.07 12.90 33.92
CA GLU A 179 -15.11 12.49 34.87
C GLU A 179 -16.25 11.64 34.25
N ASP A 180 -16.10 11.12 33.03
CA ASP A 180 -16.99 10.10 32.42
C ASP A 180 -16.37 8.68 32.43
#